data_AF-A0A521WKB7-F1
#
_entry.id   AF-A0A521WKB7-F1
#
_cell.length_a   1.000
_cell.length_b   1.000
_cell.length_c   1.000
_cell.angle_alpha   90.00
_cell.angle_beta   90.00
_cell.angle_gamma   90.00
#
_symmetry.space_group_name_H-M   'P 1'
#
loop_
_entity.id
_entity.type
_entity.pdbx_description
1 polymer ?
#
loop_
_entity_poly.entity_id
_entity_poly.type
_entity_poly.pdbx_seq_one_letter_code
_entity_poly.pdbx_strand_id
1 'polypeptide(L)'
;MRRHHALRRRADHPRTVGVSRVSHEYWYISRAAGFTAYLLLFASVVLGIANGTRFADRFFRRNNIFDMHRFTTIMSLFFVAFHAFILLGDGYFHIGLIQLLVPLTSPYRPWQVAAGIISFYSLALIVTSFYVRKHIGYRAWRTLHFVTFALFGGATLHGIMSGTDTNEPWAKGVYLACGAVVMLLTFYRVQYRVPDESRVRTMRLAGGAATAITALVLLLGTGLFTAARPTSLEAVDDFGIGSDAEASKSPPSNQPFPFLDSFDDDFAGTYVQNQDASASHLTLDGTASGDLNTKIHIELATQPVAGSRRSNVTVNTAEVRDPASGNVVCAGKVTQFDDGYVRVTCTGTG
;
A
#
# COMPACT_ATOMS: atom_id res chain seq x y z
N MET A 1 -48.39 20.27 55.82
CA MET A 1 -47.24 21.15 55.52
C MET A 1 -46.35 20.47 54.47
N ARG A 2 -46.07 21.17 53.37
CA ARG A 2 -45.51 20.66 52.10
C ARG A 2 -44.04 20.23 52.23
N ARG A 3 -43.70 19.02 51.75
CA ARG A 3 -42.31 18.56 51.56
C ARG A 3 -41.73 19.18 50.29
N HIS A 4 -40.69 19.99 50.43
CA HIS A 4 -39.90 20.49 49.31
C HIS A 4 -38.99 19.36 48.80
N HIS A 5 -39.32 18.80 47.63
CA HIS A 5 -38.41 17.94 46.87
C HIS A 5 -37.36 18.83 46.19
N ALA A 6 -36.14 18.83 46.72
CA ALA A 6 -34.99 19.45 46.07
C ALA A 6 -34.59 18.64 44.83
N LEU A 7 -34.88 19.18 43.64
CA LEU A 7 -34.40 18.67 42.37
C LEU A 7 -32.87 18.86 42.30
N ARG A 8 -32.12 17.81 42.63
CA ARG A 8 -30.70 17.71 42.29
C ARG A 8 -30.59 17.67 40.76
N ARG A 9 -30.29 18.81 40.14
CA ARG A 9 -29.82 18.85 38.75
C ARG A 9 -28.53 18.03 38.66
N ARG A 10 -28.60 16.87 38.01
CA ARG A 10 -27.40 16.16 37.53
C ARG A 10 -26.71 17.10 36.54
N ALA A 11 -25.53 17.59 36.90
CA ALA A 11 -24.66 18.26 35.95
C ALA A 11 -24.18 17.21 34.94
N ASP A 12 -24.74 17.25 33.73
CA ASP A 12 -24.17 16.56 32.58
C ASP A 12 -22.73 17.04 32.41
N HIS A 13 -21.77 16.18 32.76
CA HIS A 13 -20.40 16.40 32.36
C HIS A 13 -20.34 16.18 30.85
N PRO A 14 -19.86 17.15 30.05
CA PRO A 14 -19.60 16.91 28.65
C PRO A 14 -18.66 15.71 28.54
N ARG A 15 -19.12 14.64 27.89
CA ARG A 15 -18.27 13.51 27.52
C ARG A 15 -17.16 14.08 26.66
N THR A 16 -15.97 14.22 27.23
CA THR A 16 -14.76 14.43 26.46
C THR A 16 -14.60 13.21 25.57
N VAL A 17 -15.05 13.33 24.31
CA VAL A 17 -14.72 12.38 23.25
C VAL A 17 -13.20 12.35 23.25
N GLY A 18 -12.62 11.22 23.68
CA GLY A 18 -11.19 11.05 23.71
C GLY A 18 -10.66 11.30 22.31
N VAL A 19 -9.80 12.30 22.15
CA VAL A 19 -8.98 12.43 20.96
C VAL A 19 -8.01 11.24 20.99
N SER A 20 -8.45 10.11 20.46
CA SER A 20 -7.58 8.98 20.14
C SER A 20 -6.64 9.47 19.05
N ARG A 21 -5.41 9.80 19.44
CA ARG A 21 -4.35 10.07 18.47
C ARG A 21 -4.24 8.83 17.58
N VAL A 22 -4.46 8.97 16.28
CA VAL A 22 -4.07 7.93 15.33
C VAL A 22 -2.54 7.95 15.30
N SER A 23 -1.93 7.06 16.07
CA SER A 23 -0.48 6.93 16.10
C SER A 23 -0.04 6.33 14.76
N HIS A 24 0.71 7.10 13.97
CA HIS A 24 1.35 6.63 12.73
C HIS A 24 2.36 5.48 12.96
N GLU A 25 2.53 5.06 14.22
CA GLU A 25 3.37 3.96 14.67
C GLU A 25 3.03 2.65 13.95
N TYR A 26 1.76 2.29 13.83
CA TYR A 26 1.34 1.06 13.12
C TYR A 26 1.73 1.08 11.65
N TRP A 27 1.62 2.24 11.00
CA TRP A 27 1.98 2.42 9.61
C TRP A 27 3.49 2.33 9.37
N TYR A 28 4.30 3.00 10.19
CA TYR A 28 5.77 2.91 10.07
C TYR A 28 6.28 1.50 10.38
N ILE A 29 5.74 0.85 11.42
CA ILE A 29 6.19 -0.49 11.82
C ILE A 29 5.76 -1.53 10.79
N SER A 30 4.52 -1.48 10.29
CA SER A 30 4.05 -2.43 9.27
C SER A 30 4.88 -2.31 7.99
N ARG A 31 5.20 -1.09 7.56
CA ARG A 31 6.06 -0.80 6.42
C ARG A 31 7.48 -1.32 6.61
N ALA A 32 8.11 -1.01 7.75
CA ALA A 32 9.45 -1.50 8.07
C ALA A 32 9.48 -3.03 8.10
N ALA A 33 8.47 -3.67 8.69
CA ALA A 33 8.32 -5.12 8.69
C ALA A 33 8.17 -5.69 7.27
N GLY A 34 7.38 -5.06 6.40
CA GLY A 34 7.18 -5.49 5.01
C GLY A 34 8.47 -5.45 4.20
N PHE A 35 9.20 -4.33 4.22
CA PHE A 35 10.49 -4.21 3.53
C PHE A 35 11.54 -5.17 4.11
N THR A 36 11.57 -5.33 5.44
CA THR A 36 12.48 -6.29 6.09
C THR A 36 12.17 -7.72 5.64
N ALA A 37 10.90 -8.12 5.61
CA ALA A 37 10.48 -9.44 5.14
C ALA A 37 10.90 -9.68 3.68
N TYR A 38 10.73 -8.68 2.82
CA TYR A 38 11.11 -8.73 1.40
C TYR A 38 12.62 -8.88 1.21
N LEU A 39 13.44 -8.10 1.91
CA LEU A 39 14.90 -8.19 1.83
C LEU A 39 15.44 -9.51 2.40
N LEU A 40 14.84 -10.03 3.47
CA LEU A 40 15.17 -11.35 4.01
C LEU A 40 14.79 -12.47 3.03
N LEU A 41 13.63 -12.36 2.38
CA LEU A 41 13.21 -13.29 1.34
C LEU A 41 14.19 -13.26 0.16
N PHE A 42 14.54 -12.07 -0.31
CA PHE A 42 15.55 -11.86 -1.35
C PHE A 42 16.89 -12.53 -0.98
N ALA A 43 17.40 -12.26 0.22
CA ALA A 43 18.63 -12.87 0.72
C ALA A 43 18.53 -14.41 0.75
N SER A 44 17.40 -14.94 1.21
CA SER A 44 17.14 -16.39 1.20
C SER A 44 17.20 -16.98 -0.22
N VAL A 45 16.55 -16.34 -1.20
CA VAL A 45 16.54 -16.80 -2.60
C VAL A 45 17.97 -16.80 -3.17
N VAL A 46 18.73 -15.72 -2.96
CA VAL A 46 20.13 -15.62 -3.39
C VAL A 46 20.99 -16.73 -2.77
N LEU A 47 20.87 -16.95 -1.45
CA LEU A 47 21.59 -18.01 -0.74
C LEU A 47 21.17 -19.41 -1.22
N GLY A 48 19.88 -19.62 -1.53
CA GLY A 48 19.37 -20.88 -2.08
C GLY A 48 19.88 -21.18 -3.48
N ILE A 49 20.02 -20.15 -4.32
CA ILE A 49 20.69 -20.27 -5.63
C ILE A 49 22.16 -20.60 -5.44
N ALA A 50 22.86 -19.87 -4.56
CA ALA A 50 24.27 -20.06 -4.24
C ALA A 50 24.58 -21.46 -3.71
N ASN A 51 23.72 -22.04 -2.86
CA ASN A 51 23.91 -23.39 -2.32
C ASN A 51 23.87 -24.49 -3.40
N GLY A 52 23.27 -24.21 -4.56
CA GLY A 52 23.23 -25.15 -5.69
C GLY A 52 24.26 -24.87 -6.79
N THR A 53 25.12 -23.86 -6.64
CA THR A 53 26.21 -23.54 -7.57
C THR A 53 27.55 -23.62 -6.83
N ARG A 54 28.66 -23.76 -7.55
CA ARG A 54 30.01 -23.68 -6.93
C ARG A 54 30.52 -22.25 -6.74
N PHE A 55 29.68 -21.25 -7.05
CA PHE A 55 30.08 -19.84 -7.07
C PHE A 55 30.50 -19.33 -5.69
N ALA A 56 29.73 -19.66 -4.66
CA ALA A 56 29.96 -19.18 -3.31
C ALA A 56 30.97 -20.03 -2.51
N ASP A 57 31.34 -21.21 -3.00
CA ASP A 57 32.29 -22.13 -2.34
C ASP A 57 33.68 -21.50 -2.15
N ARG A 58 34.02 -20.46 -2.93
CA ARG A 58 35.30 -19.72 -2.83
C ARG A 58 35.36 -18.79 -1.61
N PHE A 59 34.22 -18.30 -1.13
CA PHE A 59 34.15 -17.28 -0.09
C PHE A 59 33.59 -17.84 1.22
N PHE A 60 32.65 -18.80 1.14
CA PHE A 60 31.97 -19.35 2.29
C PHE A 60 31.93 -20.87 2.24
N ARG A 61 31.98 -21.51 3.41
CA ARG A 61 31.71 -22.94 3.54
C ARG A 61 30.23 -23.21 3.25
N ARG A 62 29.92 -24.28 2.53
CA ARG A 62 28.53 -24.65 2.18
C ARG A 62 27.59 -24.73 3.37
N ASN A 63 28.05 -25.26 4.51
CA ASN A 63 27.22 -25.35 5.70
C ASN A 63 26.79 -23.96 6.18
N ASN A 64 27.68 -22.97 6.14
CA ASN A 64 27.34 -21.61 6.54
C ASN A 64 26.28 -20.99 5.61
N ILE A 65 26.41 -21.19 4.29
CA ILE A 65 25.42 -20.72 3.30
C ILE A 65 24.06 -21.37 3.56
N PHE A 66 24.06 -22.67 3.83
CA PHE A 66 22.85 -23.42 4.15
C PHE A 66 22.19 -22.92 5.44
N ASP A 67 22.97 -22.70 6.50
CA ASP A 67 22.47 -22.19 7.78
C ASP A 67 21.92 -20.77 7.63
N MET A 68 22.62 -19.90 6.90
CA MET A 68 22.15 -18.54 6.58
C MET A 68 20.87 -18.57 5.75
N HIS A 69 20.75 -19.45 4.75
CA HIS A 69 19.53 -19.63 3.95
C HIS A 69 18.35 -20.03 4.85
N ARG A 70 18.57 -20.99 5.76
CA ARG A 70 17.53 -21.41 6.71
C ARG A 70 17.13 -20.28 7.65
N PHE A 71 18.11 -19.57 8.21
CA PHE A 71 17.88 -18.46 9.13
C PHE A 71 17.10 -17.32 8.47
N THR A 72 17.53 -16.84 7.30
CA THR A 72 16.85 -15.74 6.58
C THR A 72 15.45 -16.14 6.14
N THR A 73 15.21 -17.40 5.78
CA THR A 73 13.87 -17.88 5.44
C THR A 73 12.93 -17.85 6.64
N ILE A 74 13.38 -18.32 7.81
CA ILE A 74 12.56 -18.31 9.04
C ILE A 74 12.31 -16.87 9.49
N MET A 75 13.32 -16.00 9.43
CA MET A 75 13.15 -14.57 9.74
C MET A 75 12.21 -13.88 8.75
N SER A 76 12.29 -14.20 7.46
CA SER A 76 11.33 -13.68 6.47
C SER A 76 9.90 -14.08 6.81
N LEU A 77 9.67 -15.37 7.15
CA LEU A 77 8.36 -15.86 7.60
C LEU A 77 7.87 -15.14 8.86
N PHE A 78 8.75 -14.92 9.84
CA PHE A 78 8.43 -14.17 11.05
C PHE A 78 8.03 -12.72 10.72
N PHE A 79 8.81 -12.00 9.91
CA PHE A 79 8.54 -10.59 9.60
C PHE A 79 7.30 -10.41 8.73
N VAL A 80 6.99 -11.33 7.81
CA VAL A 80 5.73 -11.25 7.05
C VAL A 80 4.52 -11.57 7.94
N ALA A 81 4.63 -12.52 8.87
CA ALA A 81 3.58 -12.79 9.86
C ALA A 81 3.39 -11.59 10.80
N PHE A 82 4.49 -10.95 11.21
CA PHE A 82 4.47 -9.74 12.02
C PHE A 82 3.85 -8.56 11.25
N HIS A 83 4.22 -8.37 9.97
CA HIS A 83 3.62 -7.39 9.09
C HIS A 83 2.09 -7.58 8.99
N ALA A 84 1.63 -8.81 8.74
CA ALA A 84 0.20 -9.13 8.72
C ALA A 84 -0.45 -8.87 10.08
N PHE A 85 0.18 -9.30 11.19
CA PHE A 85 -0.34 -9.08 12.54
C PHE A 85 -0.53 -7.60 12.88
N ILE A 86 0.41 -6.73 12.49
CA ILE A 86 0.27 -5.28 12.68
C ILE A 86 -0.91 -4.74 11.88
N LEU A 87 -1.11 -5.21 10.65
CA LEU A 87 -2.24 -4.80 9.80
C LEU A 87 -3.60 -5.24 10.36
N LEU A 88 -3.67 -6.35 11.10
CA LEU A 88 -4.89 -6.73 11.84
C LEU A 88 -5.21 -5.80 13.01
N GLY A 89 -4.16 -5.24 13.64
CA GLY A 89 -4.31 -4.27 14.72
C GLY A 89 -4.54 -2.84 14.22
N ASP A 90 -4.46 -2.61 12.91
CA ASP A 90 -4.60 -1.30 12.32
C ASP A 90 -6.09 -0.94 12.13
N GLY A 91 -6.50 0.13 12.79
CA GLY A 91 -7.84 0.69 12.68
C GLY A 91 -8.10 1.40 11.35
N TYR A 92 -7.08 1.61 10.51
CA TYR A 92 -7.25 2.26 9.22
C TYR A 92 -7.88 1.32 8.17
N PHE A 93 -7.24 0.17 7.92
CA PHE A 93 -7.70 -0.76 6.86
C PHE A 93 -8.83 -1.71 7.28
N HIS A 94 -9.19 -1.77 8.57
CA HIS A 94 -10.24 -2.65 9.11
C HIS A 94 -10.13 -4.11 8.59
N ILE A 95 -8.90 -4.62 8.44
CA ILE A 95 -8.65 -5.95 7.90
C ILE A 95 -8.96 -6.98 9.01
N GLY A 96 -10.05 -7.71 8.83
CA GLY A 96 -10.40 -8.82 9.70
C GLY A 96 -9.62 -10.10 9.40
N LEU A 97 -9.74 -11.09 10.29
CA LEU A 97 -9.12 -12.41 10.14
C LEU A 97 -9.59 -13.13 8.86
N ILE A 98 -10.83 -12.91 8.43
CA ILE A 98 -11.39 -13.53 7.21
C ILE A 98 -10.62 -13.05 5.97
N GLN A 99 -10.29 -11.76 5.92
CA GLN A 99 -9.54 -11.14 4.82
C GLN A 99 -8.11 -11.66 4.74
N LEU A 100 -7.51 -12.05 5.87
CA LEU A 100 -6.20 -12.73 5.87
C LEU A 100 -6.33 -14.19 5.43
N LEU A 101 -7.42 -14.87 5.81
CA LEU A 101 -7.61 -16.30 5.57
C LEU A 101 -8.02 -16.61 4.12
N VAL A 102 -8.89 -15.78 3.55
CA VAL A 102 -9.50 -16.01 2.23
C VAL A 102 -9.04 -14.91 1.26
N PRO A 103 -8.21 -15.25 0.25
CA PRO A 103 -7.81 -14.31 -0.79
C PRO A 103 -9.02 -13.65 -1.47
N LEU A 104 -8.85 -12.41 -1.95
CA LEU A 104 -9.84 -11.62 -2.70
C LEU A 104 -11.05 -11.09 -1.89
N THR A 105 -11.13 -11.37 -0.60
CA THR A 105 -12.23 -10.87 0.26
C THR A 105 -11.96 -9.48 0.87
N SER A 106 -10.78 -8.91 0.62
CA SER A 106 -10.42 -7.57 1.09
C SER A 106 -11.18 -6.50 0.29
N PRO A 107 -11.86 -5.53 0.94
CA PRO A 107 -12.47 -4.39 0.26
C PRO A 107 -11.39 -3.44 -0.31
N TYR A 108 -10.19 -3.47 0.27
CA TYR A 108 -9.04 -2.72 -0.21
C TYR A 108 -8.24 -3.55 -1.21
N ARG A 109 -8.18 -3.09 -2.48
CA ARG A 109 -7.29 -3.62 -3.55
C ARG A 109 -7.22 -5.17 -3.55
N PRO A 110 -8.36 -5.86 -3.80
CA PRO A 110 -8.56 -7.27 -3.46
C PRO A 110 -7.53 -8.20 -4.08
N TRP A 111 -7.16 -7.97 -5.33
CA TRP A 111 -6.24 -8.83 -6.06
C TRP A 111 -4.78 -8.59 -5.67
N GLN A 112 -4.40 -7.34 -5.35
CA GLN A 112 -3.08 -7.00 -4.85
C GLN A 112 -2.85 -7.60 -3.46
N VAL A 113 -3.87 -7.54 -2.60
CA VAL A 113 -3.84 -8.17 -1.27
C VAL A 113 -3.80 -9.70 -1.41
N ALA A 114 -4.58 -10.28 -2.33
CA ALA A 114 -4.55 -11.72 -2.59
C ALA A 114 -3.16 -12.22 -2.99
N ALA A 115 -2.40 -11.46 -3.79
CA ALA A 115 -1.01 -11.81 -4.13
C ALA A 115 -0.09 -11.90 -2.90
N GLY A 116 -0.29 -11.02 -1.91
CA GLY A 116 0.41 -11.06 -0.63
C GLY A 116 0.05 -12.30 0.20
N ILE A 117 -1.24 -12.60 0.31
CA ILE A 117 -1.75 -13.77 1.04
C ILE A 117 -1.23 -15.08 0.43
N ILE A 118 -1.31 -15.21 -0.89
CA ILE A 118 -0.82 -16.39 -1.62
C ILE A 118 0.69 -16.56 -1.42
N SER A 119 1.44 -15.46 -1.46
CA SER A 119 2.89 -15.46 -1.19
C SER A 119 3.21 -15.89 0.24
N PHE A 120 2.45 -15.38 1.23
CA PHE A 120 2.58 -15.78 2.63
C PHE A 120 2.32 -17.27 2.84
N TYR A 121 1.24 -17.81 2.28
CA TYR A 121 0.93 -19.25 2.34
C TYR A 121 1.97 -20.10 1.64
N SER A 122 2.44 -19.65 0.48
CA SER A 122 3.52 -20.34 -0.24
C SER A 122 4.79 -20.40 0.63
N LEU A 123 5.13 -19.31 1.32
CA LEU A 123 6.31 -19.27 2.21
C LEU A 123 6.15 -20.24 3.38
N ALA A 124 5.01 -20.21 4.06
CA ALA A 124 4.71 -21.11 5.17
C ALA A 124 4.73 -22.58 4.73
N LEU A 125 4.16 -22.88 3.56
CA LEU A 125 4.16 -24.20 2.95
C LEU A 125 5.58 -24.68 2.63
N ILE A 126 6.41 -23.85 1.99
CA ILE A 126 7.79 -24.19 1.63
C ILE A 126 8.63 -24.43 2.90
N VAL A 127 8.51 -23.57 3.91
CA VAL A 127 9.22 -23.73 5.19
C VAL A 127 8.82 -25.04 5.85
N THR A 128 7.52 -25.33 5.95
CA THR A 128 7.00 -26.55 6.57
C THR A 128 7.41 -27.79 5.77
N SER A 129 7.40 -27.72 4.44
CA SER A 129 7.79 -28.82 3.55
C SER A 129 9.20 -29.35 3.83
N PHE A 130 10.11 -28.47 4.27
CA PHE A 130 11.47 -28.88 4.63
C PHE A 130 11.49 -29.81 5.83
N TYR A 131 10.64 -29.59 6.84
CA TYR A 131 10.59 -30.43 8.05
C TYR A 131 9.93 -31.78 7.77
N VAL A 132 8.94 -31.82 6.89
CA VAL A 132 8.26 -33.08 6.49
C VAL A 132 8.87 -33.76 5.26
N ARG A 133 10.01 -33.26 4.74
CA ARG A 133 10.65 -33.75 3.50
C ARG A 133 10.94 -35.26 3.49
N LYS A 134 11.16 -35.86 4.66
CA LYS A 134 11.40 -37.31 4.79
C LYS A 134 10.15 -38.13 4.47
N HIS A 135 8.95 -37.58 4.66
CA HIS A 135 7.68 -38.25 4.39
C HIS A 135 7.19 -38.05 2.95
N ILE A 136 7.35 -36.85 2.38
CA ILE A 136 6.91 -36.54 1.00
C ILE A 136 7.92 -36.96 -0.07
N GLY A 137 9.15 -37.30 0.33
CA GLY A 137 10.23 -37.70 -0.57
C GLY A 137 10.93 -36.51 -1.26
N TYR A 138 12.18 -36.75 -1.67
CA TYR A 138 13.04 -35.69 -2.20
C TYR A 138 12.51 -35.06 -3.49
N ARG A 139 11.91 -35.84 -4.40
CA ARG A 139 11.39 -35.34 -5.69
C ARG A 139 10.24 -34.35 -5.47
N ALA A 140 9.24 -34.72 -4.69
CA ALA A 140 8.10 -33.86 -4.39
C ALA A 140 8.54 -32.60 -3.65
N TRP A 141 9.38 -32.74 -2.62
CA TRP A 141 9.97 -31.60 -1.92
C TRP A 141 10.71 -30.65 -2.87
N ARG A 142 11.50 -31.20 -3.80
CA ARG A 142 12.25 -30.40 -4.78
C ARG A 142 11.34 -29.63 -5.72
N THR A 143 10.26 -30.26 -6.20
CA THR A 143 9.24 -29.61 -7.05
C THR A 143 8.54 -28.49 -6.29
N LEU A 144 8.08 -28.76 -5.07
CA LEU A 144 7.46 -27.76 -4.21
C LEU A 144 8.41 -26.59 -3.95
N HIS A 145 9.69 -26.85 -3.71
CA HIS A 145 10.68 -25.81 -3.48
C HIS A 145 10.90 -24.89 -4.69
N PHE A 146 10.58 -25.31 -5.93
CA PHE A 146 10.60 -24.40 -7.09
C PHE A 146 9.50 -23.33 -7.06
N VAL A 147 8.43 -23.54 -6.29
CA VAL A 147 7.38 -22.52 -6.06
C VAL A 147 7.97 -21.24 -5.44
N THR A 148 9.14 -21.32 -4.78
CA THR A 148 9.85 -20.15 -4.22
C THR A 148 10.07 -19.03 -5.25
N PHE A 149 10.25 -19.34 -6.53
CA PHE A 149 10.41 -18.32 -7.57
C PHE A 149 9.11 -17.56 -7.83
N ALA A 150 7.98 -18.27 -7.90
CA ALA A 150 6.66 -17.67 -8.04
C ALA A 150 6.28 -16.87 -6.78
N LEU A 151 6.62 -17.38 -5.60
CA LEU A 151 6.49 -16.68 -4.32
C LEU A 151 7.25 -15.35 -4.32
N PHE A 152 8.52 -15.35 -4.75
CA PHE A 152 9.30 -14.11 -4.81
C PHE A 152 8.66 -13.09 -5.77
N GLY A 153 8.25 -13.53 -6.96
CA GLY A 153 7.53 -12.67 -7.91
C GLY A 153 6.21 -12.14 -7.37
N GLY A 154 5.41 -12.98 -6.69
CA GLY A 154 4.16 -12.59 -6.05
C GLY A 154 4.35 -11.60 -4.91
N ALA A 155 5.41 -11.76 -4.10
CA ALA A 155 5.76 -10.83 -3.04
C ALA A 155 6.23 -9.48 -3.60
N THR A 156 7.04 -9.48 -4.67
CA THR A 156 7.43 -8.24 -5.38
C THR A 156 6.21 -7.55 -5.97
N LEU A 157 5.31 -8.30 -6.64
CA LEU A 157 4.09 -7.75 -7.23
C LEU A 157 3.19 -7.14 -6.15
N HIS A 158 2.97 -7.86 -5.05
CA HIS A 158 2.24 -7.33 -3.90
C HIS A 158 2.86 -6.01 -3.41
N GLY A 159 4.17 -5.98 -3.13
CA GLY A 159 4.86 -4.78 -2.64
C GLY A 159 4.77 -3.58 -3.59
N ILE A 160 4.88 -3.80 -4.90
CA ILE A 160 4.73 -2.74 -5.91
C ILE A 160 3.29 -2.23 -5.94
N MET A 161 2.29 -3.12 -5.88
CA MET A 161 0.91 -2.77 -6.20
C MET A 161 0.05 -2.36 -5.00
N SER A 162 0.39 -2.81 -3.80
CA SER A 162 -0.26 -2.37 -2.56
C SER A 162 0.54 -1.30 -1.81
N GLY A 163 1.85 -1.18 -2.06
CA GLY A 163 2.73 -0.27 -1.33
C GLY A 163 2.52 1.19 -1.70
N THR A 164 2.31 2.04 -0.68
CA THR A 164 2.24 3.50 -0.85
C THR A 164 3.58 4.13 -1.24
N ASP A 165 4.69 3.50 -0.85
CA ASP A 165 6.05 3.99 -1.14
C ASP A 165 6.55 3.59 -2.54
N THR A 166 5.79 2.81 -3.31
CA THR A 166 6.25 2.29 -4.61
C THR A 166 6.68 3.40 -5.58
N ASN A 167 6.11 4.60 -5.46
CA ASN A 167 6.48 5.72 -6.30
C ASN A 167 7.81 6.36 -5.94
N GLU A 168 8.29 6.13 -4.71
CA GLU A 168 9.54 6.68 -4.22
C GLU A 168 10.77 6.06 -4.93
N PRO A 169 11.76 6.88 -5.32
CA PRO A 169 12.96 6.39 -6.02
C PRO A 169 13.71 5.29 -5.27
N TRP A 170 13.78 5.39 -3.93
CA TRP A 170 14.49 4.40 -3.11
C TRP A 170 13.79 3.04 -3.13
N ALA A 171 12.45 3.00 -3.07
CA ALA A 171 11.68 1.76 -3.06
C ALA A 171 11.76 1.07 -4.43
N LYS A 172 11.63 1.85 -5.52
CA LYS A 172 11.88 1.36 -6.90
C LYS A 172 13.28 0.77 -7.02
N GLY A 173 14.29 1.47 -6.52
CA GLY A 173 15.67 1.02 -6.50
C GLY A 173 15.83 -0.35 -5.82
N VAL A 174 15.20 -0.54 -4.66
CA VAL A 174 15.19 -1.82 -3.93
C VAL A 174 14.54 -2.93 -4.77
N TYR A 175 13.35 -2.71 -5.32
CA TYR A 175 12.65 -3.73 -6.12
C TYR A 175 13.44 -4.13 -7.37
N LEU A 176 13.94 -3.14 -8.12
CA LEU A 176 14.71 -3.35 -9.33
C LEU A 176 16.04 -4.07 -9.05
N ALA A 177 16.78 -3.63 -8.04
CA ALA A 177 18.06 -4.26 -7.68
C ALA A 177 17.86 -5.72 -7.24
N CYS A 178 16.88 -5.98 -6.38
CA CYS A 178 16.59 -7.34 -5.91
C CYS A 178 16.13 -8.24 -7.08
N GLY A 179 15.21 -7.75 -7.91
CA GLY A 179 14.73 -8.47 -9.09
C GLY A 179 15.85 -8.80 -10.07
N ALA A 180 16.69 -7.81 -10.41
CA ALA A 180 17.81 -7.99 -11.33
C ALA A 180 18.81 -9.03 -10.81
N VAL A 181 19.20 -8.98 -9.54
CA VAL A 181 20.13 -9.95 -8.95
C VAL A 181 19.55 -11.37 -8.99
N VAL A 182 18.27 -11.55 -8.60
CA VAL A 182 17.63 -12.88 -8.63
C VAL A 182 17.54 -13.41 -10.07
N MET A 183 17.17 -12.58 -11.03
CA MET A 183 17.11 -12.98 -12.44
C MET A 183 18.48 -13.40 -12.98
N LEU A 184 19.51 -12.59 -12.75
CA LEU A 184 20.88 -12.89 -13.20
C LEU A 184 21.41 -14.19 -12.60
N LEU A 185 21.22 -14.40 -11.29
CA LEU A 185 21.67 -15.63 -10.61
C LEU A 185 20.88 -16.86 -11.06
N THR A 186 19.58 -16.71 -11.30
CA THR A 186 18.73 -17.79 -11.82
C THR A 186 19.17 -18.18 -13.22
N PHE A 187 19.42 -17.19 -14.09
CA PHE A 187 19.94 -17.42 -15.42
C PHE A 187 21.29 -18.15 -15.37
N TYR A 188 22.23 -17.65 -14.56
CA TYR A 188 23.53 -18.30 -14.34
C TYR A 188 23.38 -19.77 -13.90
N ARG A 189 22.46 -20.07 -12.99
CA ARG A 189 22.19 -21.42 -12.50
C ARG A 189 21.67 -22.35 -13.60
N VAL A 190 20.75 -21.87 -14.46
CA VAL A 190 20.22 -22.67 -15.58
C VAL A 190 21.33 -22.99 -16.56
N GLN A 191 22.19 -22.02 -16.89
CA GLN A 191 23.33 -22.22 -17.80
C GLN A 191 24.34 -23.24 -17.26
N TYR A 192 24.60 -23.24 -15.94
CA TYR A 192 25.54 -24.16 -15.30
C TYR A 192 25.15 -25.66 -15.46
N ARG A 193 23.91 -25.96 -15.85
CA ARG A 193 23.41 -27.34 -16.03
C ARG A 193 23.47 -27.85 -17.47
N VAL A 194 23.80 -27.00 -18.45
CA VAL A 194 23.84 -27.38 -19.86
C VAL A 194 25.27 -27.74 -20.27
N PRO A 195 25.52 -28.88 -20.96
CA PRO A 195 26.85 -29.25 -21.43
C PRO A 195 27.54 -28.16 -22.28
N ASP A 196 28.86 -28.08 -22.17
CA ASP A 196 29.71 -27.06 -22.79
C ASP A 196 29.98 -27.39 -24.27
N GLU A 197 29.02 -27.10 -25.15
CA GLU A 197 29.28 -27.01 -26.58
C GLU A 197 29.61 -25.57 -26.98
N SER A 198 30.77 -25.40 -27.62
CA SER A 198 31.45 -24.12 -27.89
C SER A 198 30.63 -23.11 -28.72
N ARG A 199 29.70 -23.58 -29.56
CA ARG A 199 28.85 -22.73 -30.42
C ARG A 199 27.70 -22.05 -29.67
N VAL A 200 27.28 -22.61 -28.53
CA VAL A 200 26.14 -22.10 -27.76
C VAL A 200 26.61 -21.05 -26.73
N ARG A 201 27.89 -21.05 -26.34
CA ARG A 201 28.47 -20.17 -25.31
C ARG A 201 28.39 -18.67 -25.61
N THR A 202 28.61 -18.26 -26.86
CA THR A 202 28.52 -16.85 -27.30
C THR A 202 27.07 -16.37 -27.44
N MET A 203 26.14 -17.22 -27.91
CA MET A 203 24.70 -16.92 -27.90
C MET A 203 24.13 -16.87 -26.46
N ARG A 204 24.69 -17.65 -25.52
CA ARG A 204 24.27 -17.72 -24.10
C ARG A 204 24.57 -16.44 -23.30
N LEU A 205 25.71 -15.81 -23.53
CA LEU A 205 26.07 -14.54 -22.86
C LEU A 205 25.24 -13.37 -23.38
N ALA A 206 24.98 -13.34 -24.70
CA ALA A 206 24.11 -12.36 -25.32
C ALA A 206 22.64 -12.52 -24.88
N GLY A 207 22.14 -13.75 -24.76
CA GLY A 207 20.77 -14.03 -24.30
C GLY A 207 20.52 -13.71 -22.81
N GLY A 208 21.52 -13.89 -21.94
CA GLY A 208 21.43 -13.54 -20.52
C GLY A 208 21.43 -12.04 -20.27
N ALA A 209 22.29 -11.30 -20.97
CA ALA A 209 22.28 -9.85 -20.95
C ALA A 209 20.98 -9.29 -21.55
N ALA A 210 20.52 -9.84 -22.68
CA ALA A 210 19.28 -9.42 -23.31
C ALA A 210 18.06 -9.65 -22.39
N THR A 211 17.89 -10.83 -21.80
CA THR A 211 16.74 -11.13 -20.91
C THR A 211 16.74 -10.30 -19.61
N ALA A 212 17.90 -10.07 -19.00
CA ALA A 212 18.01 -9.18 -17.84
C ALA A 212 17.69 -7.72 -18.22
N ILE A 213 18.14 -7.26 -19.39
CA ILE A 213 17.84 -5.93 -19.92
C ILE A 213 16.35 -5.84 -20.31
N THR A 214 15.75 -6.86 -20.92
CA THR A 214 14.32 -6.85 -21.28
C THR A 214 13.42 -6.89 -20.06
N ALA A 215 13.78 -7.66 -19.01
CA ALA A 215 13.04 -7.66 -17.75
C ALA A 215 13.23 -6.34 -16.98
N LEU A 216 14.43 -5.76 -17.00
CA LEU A 216 14.71 -4.42 -16.45
C LEU A 216 13.94 -3.33 -17.21
N VAL A 217 13.86 -3.42 -18.55
CA VAL A 217 13.09 -2.50 -19.41
C VAL A 217 11.59 -2.73 -19.29
N LEU A 218 11.11 -3.95 -19.08
CA LEU A 218 9.71 -4.23 -18.79
C LEU A 218 9.32 -3.73 -17.40
N LEU A 219 10.20 -3.88 -16.40
CA LEU A 219 9.98 -3.31 -15.08
C LEU A 219 10.04 -1.77 -15.13
N LEU A 220 11.00 -1.17 -15.80
CA LEU A 220 11.14 0.29 -15.91
C LEU A 220 10.15 0.96 -16.88
N GLY A 221 9.67 0.24 -17.89
CA GLY A 221 8.94 0.77 -19.05
C GLY A 221 7.48 0.33 -19.18
N THR A 222 7.02 -0.67 -18.40
CA THR A 222 5.58 -0.95 -18.30
C THR A 222 4.98 -0.17 -17.14
N GLY A 223 3.73 0.25 -17.29
CA GLY A 223 2.97 0.96 -16.27
C GLY A 223 2.71 0.18 -14.97
N LEU A 224 3.51 -0.85 -14.65
CA LEU A 224 3.50 -1.58 -13.39
C LEU A 224 3.83 -0.68 -12.19
N PHE A 225 4.73 0.30 -12.38
CA PHE A 225 4.99 1.34 -11.38
C PHE A 225 4.02 2.53 -11.48
N THR A 226 3.30 2.67 -12.60
CA THR A 226 2.19 3.62 -12.74
C THR A 226 0.87 2.89 -12.44
N ALA A 227 0.76 2.30 -11.26
CA ALA A 227 -0.51 1.75 -10.81
C ALA A 227 -1.52 2.91 -10.65
N ALA A 228 -2.45 2.97 -11.60
CA ALA A 228 -3.70 3.72 -11.64
C ALA A 228 -3.59 5.27 -11.78
N ARG A 229 -3.43 5.74 -13.02
CA ARG A 229 -4.38 6.76 -13.50
C ARG A 229 -5.58 6.00 -14.08
N PRO A 230 -6.83 6.28 -13.69
CA PRO A 230 -7.96 5.83 -14.48
C PRO A 230 -7.84 6.48 -15.85
N THR A 231 -7.50 5.68 -16.87
CA THR A 231 -7.63 6.10 -18.26
C THR A 231 -9.11 6.29 -18.53
N SER A 232 -9.48 7.54 -18.79
CA SER A 232 -10.78 7.95 -19.27
C SER A 232 -11.24 7.12 -20.47
N LEU A 233 -12.46 6.59 -20.37
CA LEU A 233 -13.43 6.33 -21.43
C LEU A 233 -13.00 5.42 -22.60
N GLU A 234 -13.37 4.14 -22.52
CA GLU A 234 -13.90 3.44 -23.69
C GLU A 234 -15.37 3.11 -23.42
N ALA A 235 -16.24 3.74 -24.21
CA ALA A 235 -17.63 3.37 -24.32
C ALA A 235 -17.70 1.94 -24.87
N VAL A 236 -18.23 1.02 -24.06
CA VAL A 236 -18.73 -0.26 -24.57
C VAL A 236 -20.18 -0.02 -24.94
N ASP A 237 -20.40 0.19 -26.24
CA ASP A 237 -21.71 0.06 -26.84
C ASP A 237 -22.19 -1.40 -26.76
N ASP A 238 -23.48 -1.54 -26.51
CA ASP A 238 -24.34 -2.67 -26.87
C ASP A 238 -24.21 -3.98 -26.06
N PHE A 239 -25.08 -4.12 -25.06
CA PHE A 239 -25.81 -5.38 -24.86
C PHE A 239 -27.19 -5.09 -24.27
N GLY A 240 -28.19 -5.03 -25.13
CA GLY A 240 -29.58 -4.82 -24.74
C GLY A 240 -30.21 -6.03 -24.04
N ILE A 241 -30.81 -5.80 -22.87
CA ILE A 241 -31.91 -6.61 -22.33
C ILE A 241 -32.88 -5.69 -21.57
N GLY A 242 -34.14 -5.69 -22.02
CA GLY A 242 -35.31 -5.66 -21.15
C GLY A 242 -35.66 -4.33 -20.49
N SER A 243 -36.50 -3.56 -21.19
CA SER A 243 -37.35 -2.52 -20.63
C SER A 243 -38.23 -3.03 -19.48
N ASP A 244 -38.06 -2.47 -18.29
CA ASP A 244 -39.13 -2.22 -17.31
C ASP A 244 -38.78 -0.92 -16.58
N ALA A 245 -39.11 0.18 -17.24
CA ALA A 245 -38.91 1.53 -16.73
C ALA A 245 -40.03 1.86 -15.73
N GLU A 246 -39.76 1.69 -14.43
CA GLU A 246 -40.50 2.41 -13.40
C GLU A 246 -39.82 3.77 -13.22
N ALA A 247 -40.40 4.77 -13.88
CA ALA A 247 -39.92 6.14 -13.93
C ALA A 247 -39.91 6.79 -12.54
N SER A 248 -38.72 6.92 -11.94
CA SER A 248 -38.47 7.97 -10.96
C SER A 248 -37.96 9.21 -11.68
N LYS A 249 -38.79 10.25 -11.70
CA LYS A 249 -38.59 11.53 -12.39
C LYS A 249 -37.27 12.20 -11.97
N SER A 250 -36.44 12.55 -12.95
CA SER A 250 -35.41 13.57 -12.77
C SER A 250 -36.06 14.92 -12.42
N PRO A 251 -35.58 15.67 -11.42
CA PRO A 251 -36.11 16.99 -11.10
C PRO A 251 -35.63 18.04 -12.12
N PRO A 252 -36.36 19.17 -12.28
CA PRO A 252 -36.09 20.16 -13.32
C PRO A 252 -34.83 20.99 -13.03
N SER A 253 -34.13 21.35 -14.11
CA SER A 253 -32.81 21.96 -14.18
C SER A 253 -32.77 23.47 -13.85
N ASN A 254 -33.25 23.90 -12.67
CA ASN A 254 -33.15 25.32 -12.29
C ASN A 254 -33.15 25.61 -10.77
N GLN A 255 -32.47 24.80 -9.96
CA GLN A 255 -32.28 25.07 -8.52
C GLN A 255 -30.79 25.20 -8.18
N PRO A 256 -30.39 26.14 -7.29
CA PRO A 256 -29.04 26.16 -6.72
C PRO A 256 -28.87 24.88 -5.90
N PHE A 257 -27.73 24.22 -6.07
CA PHE A 257 -27.28 22.97 -5.43
C PHE A 257 -28.13 22.55 -4.21
N PRO A 258 -28.92 21.46 -4.29
CA PRO A 258 -29.62 20.94 -3.12
C PRO A 258 -28.56 20.36 -2.17
N PHE A 259 -28.44 20.95 -0.98
CA PHE A 259 -27.40 20.58 -0.02
C PHE A 259 -27.56 19.13 0.42
N LEU A 260 -26.44 18.42 0.48
CA LEU A 260 -26.31 17.20 1.27
C LEU A 260 -25.78 17.63 2.65
N ASP A 261 -26.40 17.16 3.74
CA ASP A 261 -25.95 17.42 5.12
C ASP A 261 -24.49 16.96 5.37
N SER A 262 -24.02 16.03 4.53
CA SER A 262 -22.63 15.58 4.42
C SER A 262 -22.42 14.98 3.03
N PHE A 263 -21.25 15.18 2.43
CA PHE A 263 -20.82 14.55 1.19
C PHE A 263 -19.42 13.97 1.37
N ASP A 264 -19.10 12.92 0.60
CA ASP A 264 -17.80 12.22 0.64
C ASP A 264 -17.25 12.13 -0.79
N ASP A 265 -16.17 12.86 -1.06
CA ASP A 265 -15.62 13.06 -2.40
C ASP A 265 -14.13 12.78 -2.45
N ASP A 266 -13.67 12.25 -3.58
CA ASP A 266 -12.24 12.14 -3.86
C ASP A 266 -11.65 13.52 -4.14
N PHE A 267 -10.65 13.92 -3.36
CA PHE A 267 -9.95 15.19 -3.51
C PHE A 267 -8.60 15.02 -4.24
N ALA A 268 -8.41 15.76 -5.33
CA ALA A 268 -7.16 15.82 -6.07
C ALA A 268 -6.69 17.26 -6.24
N GLY A 269 -5.41 17.53 -5.94
CA GLY A 269 -4.90 18.90 -5.93
C GLY A 269 -3.39 19.02 -5.77
N THR A 270 -2.96 20.25 -5.60
CA THR A 270 -1.60 20.64 -5.24
C THR A 270 -1.55 21.08 -3.79
N TYR A 271 -0.42 20.85 -3.13
CA TYR A 271 -0.15 21.41 -1.81
C TYR A 271 1.20 22.12 -1.81
N VAL A 272 1.27 23.20 -1.04
CA VAL A 272 2.50 23.93 -0.76
C VAL A 272 2.68 23.95 0.75
N GLN A 273 3.80 23.40 1.22
CA GLN A 273 4.17 23.45 2.62
C GLN A 273 5.44 24.27 2.77
N ASN A 274 5.36 25.35 3.55
CA ASN A 274 6.50 26.15 3.94
C ASN A 274 6.73 26.00 5.45
N GLN A 275 7.98 25.76 5.86
CA GLN A 275 8.32 25.52 7.26
C GLN A 275 9.57 26.30 7.64
N ASP A 276 9.39 27.23 8.57
CA ASP A 276 10.44 28.00 9.22
C ASP A 276 10.59 27.62 10.69
N ALA A 277 11.65 28.10 11.34
CA ALA A 277 11.88 27.86 12.77
C ALA A 277 10.75 28.41 13.68
N SER A 278 9.97 29.36 13.18
CA SER A 278 8.94 30.09 13.90
C SER A 278 7.50 29.74 13.47
N ALA A 279 7.29 29.09 12.32
CA ALA A 279 5.95 28.71 11.86
C ALA A 279 5.99 27.61 10.78
N SER A 280 4.93 26.81 10.68
CA SER A 280 4.66 25.94 9.54
C SER A 280 3.36 26.37 8.88
N HIS A 281 3.39 26.60 7.58
CA HIS A 281 2.27 27.02 6.77
C HIS A 281 2.03 25.98 5.66
N LEU A 282 0.78 25.56 5.50
CA LEU A 282 0.35 24.56 4.54
C LEU A 282 -0.87 25.10 3.80
N THR A 283 -0.76 25.17 2.47
CA THR A 283 -1.87 25.50 1.58
C THR A 283 -2.18 24.28 0.72
N LEU A 284 -3.45 23.90 0.64
CA LEU A 284 -3.94 22.86 -0.25
C LEU A 284 -4.99 23.46 -1.19
N ASP A 285 -4.81 23.21 -2.48
CA ASP A 285 -5.71 23.65 -3.55
C ASP A 285 -6.06 22.46 -4.42
N GLY A 286 -7.34 22.18 -4.63
CA GLY A 286 -7.74 21.06 -5.48
C GLY A 286 -9.21 21.05 -5.87
N THR A 287 -9.59 19.97 -6.51
CA THR A 287 -10.96 19.69 -6.94
C THR A 287 -11.46 18.42 -6.28
N ALA A 288 -12.67 18.47 -5.74
CA ALA A 288 -13.41 17.31 -5.28
C ALA A 288 -14.22 16.71 -6.45
N SER A 289 -14.16 15.40 -6.61
CA SER A 289 -14.91 14.64 -7.60
C SER A 289 -15.68 13.51 -6.92
N GLY A 290 -17.01 13.48 -7.12
CA GLY A 290 -17.90 12.49 -6.53
C GLY A 290 -19.35 12.99 -6.54
N ASP A 291 -19.95 13.08 -5.37
CA ASP A 291 -21.28 13.63 -5.09
C ASP A 291 -21.41 15.10 -5.54
N LEU A 292 -20.34 15.90 -5.38
CA LEU A 292 -20.32 17.32 -5.72
C LEU A 292 -19.02 17.75 -6.40
N ASN A 293 -19.09 18.10 -7.69
CA ASN A 293 -17.95 18.70 -8.38
C ASN A 293 -17.69 20.12 -7.85
N THR A 294 -16.65 20.30 -7.03
CA THR A 294 -16.32 21.57 -6.38
C THR A 294 -14.81 21.81 -6.31
N LYS A 295 -14.41 23.08 -6.15
CA LYS A 295 -13.03 23.44 -5.84
C LYS A 295 -12.88 23.61 -4.33
N ILE A 296 -11.81 23.09 -3.75
CA ILE A 296 -11.53 23.19 -2.32
C ILE A 296 -10.19 23.91 -2.13
N HIS A 297 -10.21 24.91 -1.25
CA HIS A 297 -9.03 25.66 -0.80
C HIS A 297 -8.91 25.54 0.72
N ILE A 298 -7.78 25.05 1.22
CA ILE A 298 -7.52 24.88 2.66
C ILE A 298 -6.21 25.57 3.01
N GLU A 299 -6.22 26.38 4.07
CA GLU A 299 -5.03 27.02 4.62
C GLU A 299 -4.88 26.67 6.11
N LEU A 300 -3.72 26.13 6.46
CA LEU A 300 -3.36 25.74 7.81
C LEU A 300 -2.02 26.37 8.18
N ALA A 301 -1.96 27.02 9.34
CA ALA A 301 -0.71 27.51 9.89
C ALA A 301 -0.59 27.17 11.36
N THR A 302 0.64 26.82 11.78
CA THR A 302 0.94 26.52 13.17
C THR A 302 2.22 27.23 13.61
N GLN A 303 2.29 27.59 14.90
CA GLN A 303 3.48 28.15 15.54
C GLN A 303 3.91 27.24 16.70
N PRO A 304 5.20 26.85 16.76
CA PRO A 304 5.70 26.02 17.86
C PRO A 304 5.69 26.79 19.19
N VAL A 305 5.30 26.12 20.27
CA VAL A 305 5.32 26.70 21.62
C VAL A 305 6.70 26.49 22.23
N ALA A 306 7.38 27.59 22.59
CA ALA A 306 8.73 27.54 23.16
C ALA A 306 8.81 26.61 24.38
N GLY A 307 9.75 25.66 24.35
CA GLY A 307 9.95 24.68 25.43
C GLY A 307 8.95 23.52 25.47
N SER A 308 8.10 23.37 24.44
CA SER A 308 7.10 22.30 24.34
C SER A 308 7.16 21.60 22.97
N ARG A 309 6.71 20.34 22.91
CA ARG A 309 6.45 19.66 21.62
C ARG A 309 5.08 20.01 21.01
N ARG A 310 4.37 20.99 21.59
CA ARG A 310 3.05 21.44 21.11
C ARG A 310 3.23 22.60 20.14
N SER A 311 2.34 22.66 19.15
CA SER A 311 2.20 23.81 18.25
C SER A 311 0.79 24.38 18.40
N ASN A 312 0.66 25.69 18.38
CA ASN A 312 -0.63 26.38 18.34
C ASN A 312 -1.04 26.56 16.88
N VAL A 313 -2.31 26.30 16.58
CA VAL A 313 -2.88 26.58 15.26
C VAL A 313 -3.15 28.09 15.15
N THR A 314 -2.50 28.77 14.23
CA THR A 314 -2.64 30.21 13.97
C THR A 314 -3.56 30.51 12.80
N VAL A 315 -3.63 29.61 11.80
CA VAL A 315 -4.57 29.69 10.67
C VAL A 315 -5.25 28.33 10.50
N ASN A 316 -6.58 28.34 10.35
CA ASN A 316 -7.38 27.17 9.99
C ASN A 316 -8.60 27.65 9.22
N THR A 317 -8.49 27.63 7.90
CA THR A 317 -9.56 28.00 6.96
C THR A 317 -9.74 26.91 5.93
N ALA A 318 -10.99 26.67 5.56
CA ALA A 318 -11.36 25.75 4.49
C ALA A 318 -12.54 26.34 3.73
N GLU A 319 -12.39 26.47 2.41
CA GLU A 319 -13.37 27.07 1.52
C GLU A 319 -13.74 26.10 0.40
N VAL A 320 -15.04 25.90 0.22
CA VAL A 320 -15.60 25.20 -0.93
C VAL A 320 -16.08 26.24 -1.92
N ARG A 321 -15.62 26.14 -3.15
CA ARG A 321 -15.85 27.10 -4.23
C ARG A 321 -16.55 26.44 -5.41
N ASP A 322 -17.41 27.22 -6.06
CA ASP A 322 -18.05 26.82 -7.31
C ASP A 322 -16.97 26.61 -8.40
N PRO A 323 -16.97 25.46 -9.10
CA PRO A 323 -15.96 25.16 -10.11
C PRO A 323 -15.98 26.13 -11.29
N ALA A 324 -17.16 26.66 -11.67
CA ALA A 324 -17.38 27.53 -12.80
C ALA A 324 -17.16 29.01 -12.48
N SER A 325 -17.68 29.49 -11.34
CA SER A 325 -17.58 30.91 -10.96
C SER A 325 -16.41 31.23 -10.03
N GLY A 326 -15.87 30.25 -9.29
CA GLY A 326 -14.81 30.45 -8.28
C GLY A 326 -15.28 31.13 -6.99
N ASN A 327 -16.57 31.47 -6.90
CA ASN A 327 -17.17 32.07 -5.72
C ASN A 327 -17.19 31.08 -4.56
N VAL A 328 -16.99 31.58 -3.33
CA VAL A 328 -17.06 30.76 -2.12
C VAL A 328 -18.51 30.39 -1.86
N VAL A 329 -18.79 29.09 -1.92
CA VAL A 329 -20.10 28.50 -1.65
C VAL A 329 -20.25 28.23 -0.16
N CYS A 330 -19.17 27.78 0.49
CA CYS A 330 -19.13 27.44 1.90
C CYS A 330 -17.76 27.78 2.51
N ALA A 331 -17.73 28.41 3.68
CA ALA A 331 -16.50 28.76 4.38
C ALA A 331 -16.49 28.17 5.80
N GLY A 332 -15.37 27.60 6.21
CA GLY A 332 -15.30 26.73 7.37
C GLY A 332 -13.91 26.50 7.92
N LYS A 333 -13.81 25.45 8.72
CA LYS A 333 -12.58 25.00 9.36
C LYS A 333 -12.38 23.51 9.17
N VAL A 334 -11.12 23.12 9.09
CA VAL A 334 -10.72 21.73 9.19
C VAL A 334 -10.91 21.28 10.63
N THR A 335 -11.78 20.29 10.83
CA THR A 335 -12.07 19.69 12.14
C THR A 335 -11.31 18.39 12.34
N GLN A 336 -10.93 17.72 11.25
CA GLN A 336 -10.11 16.52 11.26
C GLN A 336 -9.22 16.51 10.02
N PHE A 337 -7.95 16.14 10.19
CA PHE A 337 -6.97 16.01 9.11
C PHE A 337 -6.10 14.80 9.42
N ASP A 338 -6.52 13.62 8.95
CA ASP A 338 -5.89 12.34 9.29
C ASP A 338 -5.89 11.41 8.05
N ASP A 339 -4.78 10.71 7.81
CA ASP A 339 -4.63 9.62 6.84
C ASP A 339 -5.24 9.85 5.43
N GLY A 340 -5.05 11.05 4.89
CA GLY A 340 -5.53 11.43 3.55
C GLY A 340 -6.99 11.87 3.49
N TYR A 341 -7.70 11.85 4.63
CA TYR A 341 -9.04 12.39 4.78
C TYR A 341 -9.01 13.75 5.47
N VAL A 342 -9.77 14.69 4.92
CA VAL A 342 -9.97 16.00 5.52
C VAL A 342 -11.44 16.17 5.82
N ARG A 343 -11.78 16.30 7.10
CA ARG A 343 -13.13 16.71 7.49
C ARG A 343 -13.17 18.22 7.64
N VAL A 344 -13.95 18.84 6.76
CA VAL A 344 -14.25 20.26 6.83
C VAL A 344 -15.64 20.44 7.39
N THR A 345 -15.78 21.36 8.34
CA THR A 345 -17.09 21.86 8.73
C THR A 345 -17.18 23.31 8.29
N CYS A 346 -18.10 23.59 7.38
CA CYS A 346 -18.27 24.91 6.78
C CYS A 346 -19.72 25.37 6.87
N THR A 347 -19.91 26.68 6.82
CA THR A 347 -21.22 27.35 6.75
C THR A 347 -21.25 28.16 5.47
N GLY A 348 -22.32 28.04 4.69
CA GLY A 348 -22.44 28.62 3.36
C GLY A 348 -23.87 29.07 3.07
N THR A 349 -24.06 29.76 1.94
CA THR A 349 -25.38 30.18 1.48
C THR A 349 -26.00 29.10 0.59
N GLY A 350 -26.97 28.40 1.18
CA GLY A 350 -28.00 27.56 0.58
C GLY A 350 -28.49 26.58 1.63
#